data_AF-A0A5N0TI90-F1
#
_entry.id   AF-A0A5N0TI90-F1
#
_cell.length_a   1.000
_cell.length_b   1.000
_cell.length_c   1.000
_cell.angle_alpha   90.00
_cell.angle_beta   90.00
_cell.angle_gamma   90.00
#
_symmetry.space_group_name_H-M   'P 1'
#
loop_
_entity.id
_entity.type
_entity.pdbx_description
1 polymer ?
#
loop_
_entity_poly.entity_id
_entity_poly.type
_entity_poly.pdbx_seq_one_letter_code
_entity_poly.pdbx_strand_id
1 'polypeptide(L)'
;MTTMAEHADHHYSIVVGEDHGSVLIEEHPTLGWVRYHYRVFRVPSQQRFTLRHCADATPADRERAERVLASLPAGGWATLAAWGELQARAGDGAPCTYLWLGSRLDDPLMQLELEMMLDLASELTV
;
A
#
# COMPACT_ATOMS: atom_id res chain seq x y z
N MET A 1 33.43 -16.19 1.73
CA MET A 1 33.15 -14.81 2.17
C MET A 1 31.65 -14.68 2.33
N THR A 2 31.17 -14.87 3.56
CA THR A 2 29.74 -14.81 3.89
C THR A 2 29.48 -13.40 4.40
N THR A 3 28.83 -12.57 3.60
CA THR A 3 28.46 -11.22 4.00
C THR A 3 27.43 -11.32 5.11
N MET A 4 27.85 -10.96 6.33
CA MET A 4 26.95 -10.79 7.47
C MET A 4 25.93 -9.72 7.09
N ALA A 5 24.66 -10.11 6.97
CA ALA A 5 23.56 -9.17 6.98
C ALA A 5 23.52 -8.55 8.39
N GLU A 6 24.14 -7.38 8.55
CA GLU A 6 23.91 -6.49 9.70
C GLU A 6 22.41 -6.23 9.79
N HIS A 7 21.72 -7.04 10.60
CA HIS A 7 20.41 -6.69 11.14
C HIS A 7 20.66 -5.58 12.15
N ALA A 8 20.84 -4.37 11.63
CA ALA A 8 20.83 -3.19 12.46
C ALA A 8 19.43 -3.08 13.06
N ASP A 9 19.35 -3.28 14.38
CA ASP A 9 18.20 -2.99 15.25
C ASP A 9 17.81 -1.52 15.10
N HIS A 10 17.10 -1.21 14.02
CA HIS A 10 16.47 0.08 13.84
C HIS A 10 15.08 -0.03 14.46
N HIS A 11 14.92 0.52 15.66
CA HIS A 11 13.62 0.63 16.31
C HIS A 11 12.72 1.58 15.52
N TYR A 12 12.01 1.06 14.51
CA TYR A 12 11.00 1.83 13.79
C TYR A 12 9.72 1.92 14.62
N SER A 13 9.23 3.14 14.83
CA SER A 13 7.90 3.41 15.40
C SER A 13 6.81 3.21 14.36
N ILE A 14 5.63 2.77 14.79
CA ILE A 14 4.45 2.58 13.96
C ILE A 14 3.40 3.62 14.34
N VAL A 15 2.81 4.28 13.36
CA VAL A 15 1.70 5.23 13.54
C VAL A 15 0.59 4.91 12.55
N VAL A 16 -0.66 4.86 13.02
CA VAL A 16 -1.83 4.87 12.14
C VAL A 16 -2.30 6.33 12.04
N GLY A 17 -2.23 6.88 10.83
CA GLY A 17 -2.67 8.24 10.51
C GLY A 17 -4.11 8.26 10.01
N GLU A 18 -4.61 9.46 9.75
CA GLU A 18 -5.96 9.67 9.21
C GLU A 18 -6.15 9.03 7.83
N ASP A 19 -7.40 8.70 7.54
CA ASP A 19 -7.80 8.09 6.28
C ASP A 19 -7.41 8.99 5.09
N HIS A 20 -6.98 8.38 3.99
CA HIS A 20 -6.49 9.06 2.80
C HIS A 20 -7.22 8.59 1.55
N GLY A 21 -8.00 9.49 0.95
CA GLY A 21 -8.71 9.23 -0.31
C GLY A 21 -9.72 8.10 -0.22
N SER A 22 -10.40 7.85 -1.33
CA SER A 22 -11.25 6.67 -1.48
C SER A 22 -10.43 5.45 -1.88
N VAL A 23 -11.03 4.28 -1.70
CA VAL A 23 -10.47 3.02 -2.22
C VAL A 23 -10.31 3.13 -3.73
N LEU A 24 -9.20 2.60 -4.23
CA LEU A 24 -8.85 2.62 -5.65
C LEU A 24 -8.80 1.18 -6.18
N ILE A 25 -9.44 0.94 -7.31
CA ILE A 25 -9.38 -0.34 -8.01
C ILE A 25 -8.66 -0.09 -9.34
N GLU A 26 -7.54 -0.79 -9.56
CA GLU A 26 -6.77 -0.68 -10.79
C GLU A 26 -6.28 -2.06 -11.23
N GLU A 27 -6.03 -2.20 -12.53
CA GLU A 27 -5.35 -3.35 -13.08
C GLU A 27 -3.84 -3.23 -12.79
N HIS A 28 -3.30 -4.17 -12.02
CA HIS A 28 -1.87 -4.28 -11.78
C HIS A 28 -1.23 -5.25 -12.79
N PRO A 29 -0.11 -4.88 -13.46
CA PRO A 29 0.47 -5.64 -14.57
C PRO A 29 0.77 -7.12 -14.29
N THR A 30 1.05 -7.46 -13.03
CA THR A 30 1.40 -8.83 -12.62
C THR A 30 0.39 -9.49 -11.69
N LEU A 31 -0.50 -8.70 -11.07
CA LEU A 31 -1.41 -9.20 -10.03
C LEU A 31 -2.85 -9.28 -10.52
N GLY A 32 -3.18 -8.70 -11.69
CA GLY A 32 -4.56 -8.53 -12.15
C GLY A 32 -5.21 -7.36 -11.42
N TRP A 33 -6.53 -7.38 -11.27
CA TRP A 33 -7.25 -6.33 -10.55
C TRP A 33 -6.88 -6.30 -9.07
N VAL A 34 -6.48 -5.12 -8.60
CA VAL A 34 -6.11 -4.88 -7.20
C VAL A 34 -6.99 -3.77 -6.63
N ARG A 35 -7.53 -4.02 -5.45
CA ARG A 35 -8.24 -3.02 -4.63
C ARG A 35 -7.30 -2.47 -3.56
N TYR A 36 -6.75 -1.29 -3.82
CA TYR A 36 -5.91 -0.55 -2.89
C TYR A 36 -6.75 0.11 -1.80
N HIS A 37 -6.45 -0.23 -0.54
CA HIS A 37 -7.24 0.22 0.61
C HIS A 37 -6.39 0.80 1.74
N TYR A 38 -5.07 0.91 1.56
CA TYR A 38 -4.17 1.62 2.47
C TYR A 38 -2.86 2.03 1.79
N ARG A 39 -2.21 3.03 2.38
CA ARG A 39 -0.84 3.44 2.08
C ARG A 39 0.05 3.24 3.29
N VAL A 40 1.29 2.82 3.03
CA VAL A 40 2.35 2.82 4.04
C VAL A 40 3.40 3.82 3.64
N PHE A 41 3.73 4.72 4.55
CA PHE A 41 4.82 5.69 4.43
C PHE A 41 5.98 5.25 5.30
N ARG A 42 7.19 5.35 4.77
CA ARG A 42 8.44 5.23 5.50
C ARG A 42 9.11 6.59 5.55
N VAL A 43 9.44 7.05 6.74
CA VAL A 43 10.22 8.27 6.95
C VAL A 43 11.54 7.87 7.63
N PRO A 44 12.62 7.62 6.87
CA PRO A 44 13.86 7.07 7.41
C PRO A 44 14.48 7.96 8.50
N SER A 45 14.45 9.28 8.32
CA SER A 45 14.99 10.25 9.27
C SER A 45 14.30 10.23 10.63
N GLN A 46 13.05 9.77 10.69
CA GLN A 46 12.26 9.67 11.91
C GLN A 46 12.20 8.24 12.46
N GLN A 47 12.81 7.27 11.78
CA GLN A 47 12.65 5.84 12.06
C GLN A 47 11.18 5.49 12.29
N ARG A 48 10.32 5.87 11.33
CA ARG A 48 8.86 5.74 11.46
C ARG A 48 8.23 5.14 10.23
N PHE A 49 7.29 4.22 10.46
CA PHE A 49 6.28 3.81 9.50
C PHE A 49 4.95 4.44 9.86
N THR A 50 4.28 5.02 8.87
CA THR A 50 2.92 5.54 9.02
C THR A 50 2.00 4.78 8.08
N LEU A 51 0.94 4.18 8.60
CA LEU A 51 -0.12 3.59 7.79
C LEU A 51 -1.30 4.56 7.69
N ARG A 52 -1.89 4.69 6.51
CA ARG A 52 -3.14 5.43 6.31
C ARG A 52 -4.12 4.54 5.54
N HIS A 53 -5.29 4.30 6.08
CA HIS A 53 -6.33 3.57 5.37
C HIS A 53 -7.00 4.47 4.32
N CYS A 54 -7.64 3.89 3.32
CA CYS A 54 -8.63 4.63 2.53
C CYS A 54 -9.89 4.85 3.37
N ALA A 55 -10.62 5.93 3.11
CA ALA A 55 -11.86 6.26 3.81
C ALA A 55 -12.89 5.11 3.71
N ASP A 56 -12.99 4.50 2.53
CA ASP A 56 -13.93 3.41 2.23
C ASP A 56 -13.34 2.01 2.51
N ALA A 57 -12.26 1.91 3.28
CA ALA A 57 -11.67 0.63 3.66
C ALA A 57 -12.59 -0.11 4.66
N THR A 58 -12.89 -1.37 4.36
CA THR A 58 -13.71 -2.23 5.22
C THR A 58 -12.96 -2.60 6.52
N PRO A 59 -13.64 -3.09 7.56
CA PRO A 59 -12.96 -3.58 8.76
C PRO A 59 -11.91 -4.66 8.47
N ALA A 60 -12.20 -5.59 7.55
CA ALA A 60 -11.27 -6.64 7.15
C ALA A 60 -10.02 -6.09 6.44
N ASP A 61 -10.20 -5.05 5.63
CA ASP A 61 -9.10 -4.31 4.99
C ASP A 61 -8.18 -3.70 6.04
N ARG A 62 -8.76 -3.05 7.05
CA ARG A 62 -8.03 -2.40 8.16
C ARG A 62 -7.22 -3.43 8.96
N GLU A 63 -7.84 -4.54 9.36
CA GLU A 63 -7.16 -5.62 10.09
C GLU A 63 -6.01 -6.27 9.29
N ARG A 64 -6.17 -6.44 7.97
CA ARG A 64 -5.10 -6.95 7.11
C ARG A 64 -3.94 -5.95 7.04
N ALA A 65 -4.25 -4.67 6.86
CA ALA A 65 -3.28 -3.60 6.78
C ALA A 65 -2.46 -3.47 8.08
N GLU A 66 -3.09 -3.54 9.25
CA GLU A 66 -2.42 -3.51 10.56
C GLU A 66 -1.48 -4.72 10.77
N ARG A 67 -1.88 -5.92 10.32
CA ARG A 67 -0.98 -7.10 10.36
C ARG A 67 0.25 -6.93 9.50
N VAL A 68 0.11 -6.34 8.31
CA VAL A 68 1.26 -6.01 7.44
C VAL A 68 2.14 -4.95 8.12
N LEU A 69 1.53 -3.93 8.74
CA LEU A 69 2.25 -2.87 9.43
C LEU A 69 3.12 -3.41 10.58
N ALA A 70 2.60 -4.37 11.35
CA ALA A 70 3.31 -5.00 12.46
C ALA A 70 4.57 -5.76 12.02
N SER A 71 4.64 -6.23 10.77
CA SER A 71 5.80 -6.97 10.25
C SER A 71 6.91 -6.07 9.66
N LEU A 72 6.63 -4.78 9.43
CA LEU A 72 7.56 -3.89 8.74
C LEU A 72 8.85 -3.60 9.50
N PRO A 73 8.84 -3.32 10.82
CA PRO A 73 10.07 -3.03 11.57
C PRO A 73 11.07 -4.18 11.55
N ALA A 74 10.59 -5.42 11.44
CA ALA A 74 11.41 -6.63 11.37
C ALA A 74 11.96 -6.93 9.96
N GLY A 75 11.93 -5.96 9.05
CA GLY A 75 12.41 -6.11 7.67
C GLY A 75 11.33 -6.49 6.65
N GLY A 76 10.07 -6.65 7.06
CA GLY A 76 8.96 -6.93 6.14
C GLY A 76 8.80 -5.88 5.03
N TRP A 77 9.25 -4.65 5.26
CA TRP A 77 9.29 -3.60 4.22
C TRP A 77 10.05 -4.02 2.96
N ALA A 78 11.17 -4.75 3.10
CA ALA A 78 11.98 -5.17 1.95
C ALA A 78 11.20 -6.06 0.96
N THR A 79 10.20 -6.81 1.47
CA THR A 79 9.34 -7.66 0.63
C THR A 79 8.25 -6.88 -0.12
N LEU A 80 7.97 -5.64 0.30
CA LEU A 80 6.92 -4.81 -0.28
C LEU A 80 7.43 -3.87 -1.38
N ALA A 81 8.75 -3.70 -1.52
CA ALA A 81 9.35 -2.84 -2.55
C ALA A 81 8.94 -3.23 -3.99
N ALA A 82 8.54 -4.49 -4.22
CA ALA A 82 8.04 -4.97 -5.50
C ALA A 82 6.69 -4.37 -5.93
N TRP A 83 5.98 -3.67 -5.03
CA TRP A 83 4.66 -3.09 -5.28
C TRP A 83 4.69 -1.62 -5.75
N GLY A 84 5.87 -1.09 -6.08
CA GLY A 84 6.02 0.25 -6.66
C GLY A 84 6.24 1.34 -5.61
N GLU A 85 7.45 1.38 -5.06
CA GLU A 85 7.87 2.42 -4.11
C GLU A 85 7.94 3.79 -4.79
N LEU A 86 7.20 4.77 -4.25
CA LEU A 86 7.17 6.14 -4.76
C LEU A 86 7.81 7.10 -3.76
N GLN A 87 8.57 8.05 -4.28
CA GLN A 87 9.22 9.10 -3.49
C GLN A 87 8.23 10.24 -3.22
N ALA A 88 8.21 10.74 -1.98
CA ALA A 88 7.36 11.85 -1.56
C ALA A 88 8.03 12.68 -0.45
N ARG A 89 7.27 13.66 0.06
CA ARG A 89 7.62 14.48 1.21
C ARG A 89 6.57 14.31 2.29
N ALA A 90 7.00 14.08 3.52
CA ALA A 90 6.14 14.09 4.69
C ALA A 90 5.64 15.53 4.98
N GLY A 91 4.67 15.67 5.89
CA GLY A 91 4.05 16.96 6.21
C GLY A 91 5.03 18.01 6.77
N ASP A 92 6.16 17.56 7.32
CA ASP A 92 7.27 18.40 7.82
C ASP A 92 8.36 18.64 6.75
N GLY A 93 8.16 18.17 5.52
CA GLY A 93 9.13 18.29 4.43
C GLY A 93 10.24 17.23 4.43
N ALA A 94 10.24 16.28 5.37
CA ALA A 94 11.20 15.18 5.35
C ALA A 94 10.97 14.29 4.11
N PRO A 95 12.04 13.81 3.44
CA PRO A 95 11.88 12.83 2.37
C PRO A 95 11.24 11.56 2.95
N CYS A 96 10.20 11.07 2.28
CA CYS A 96 9.55 9.83 2.64
C CYS A 96 9.33 8.98 1.40
N THR A 97 9.23 7.67 1.59
CA THR A 97 8.79 6.76 0.54
C THR A 97 7.44 6.21 0.91
N TYR A 98 6.59 5.97 -0.09
CA TYR A 98 5.28 5.39 0.15
C TYR A 98 4.95 4.29 -0.86
N LEU A 99 4.12 3.37 -0.40
CA LEU A 99 3.60 2.24 -1.17
C LEU A 99 2.08 2.23 -1.05
N TRP A 100 1.40 2.02 -2.17
CA TRP A 100 0.00 1.62 -2.19
C TRP A 100 -0.09 0.11 -2.01
N LEU A 101 -0.91 -0.32 -1.07
CA LEU A 101 -1.10 -1.74 -0.78
C LEU A 101 -2.60 -2.05 -0.71
N GLY A 102 -2.91 -3.28 -1.08
CA GLY A 102 -4.27 -3.69 -1.31
C GLY A 102 -4.43 -5.19 -1.34
N SER A 103 -5.62 -5.62 -1.72
CA SER A 103 -5.94 -7.01 -1.96
C SER A 103 -6.19 -7.21 -3.44
N ARG A 104 -5.65 -8.30 -3.98
CA ARG A 104 -6.08 -8.79 -5.28
C ARG A 104 -7.58 -9.10 -5.22
N LEU A 105 -8.28 -8.73 -6.29
CA LEU A 105 -9.67 -9.12 -6.50
C LEU A 105 -9.65 -10.45 -7.24
N ASP A 106 -9.91 -11.53 -6.50
CA ASP A 106 -9.89 -12.90 -7.03
C ASP A 106 -11.25 -13.38 -7.53
N ASP A 107 -12.29 -12.55 -7.45
CA ASP A 107 -13.63 -12.88 -7.90
C ASP A 107 -13.77 -12.64 -9.42
N PRO A 108 -13.92 -13.69 -10.24
CA PRO A 108 -14.00 -13.56 -11.69
C PRO A 108 -15.25 -12.79 -12.14
N LEU A 109 -16.34 -12.83 -11.38
CA LEU A 109 -17.57 -12.11 -11.72
C LEU A 109 -17.39 -10.61 -11.47
N MET A 110 -16.82 -10.25 -10.33
CA MET A 110 -16.52 -8.84 -10.02
C MET A 110 -15.47 -8.27 -10.98
N GLN A 111 -14.51 -9.07 -11.41
CA GLN A 111 -13.57 -8.69 -12.46
C GLN A 111 -14.32 -8.37 -13.78
N LEU A 112 -15.22 -9.25 -14.21
CA LEU A 112 -16.00 -9.03 -15.43
C LEU A 112 -16.89 -7.78 -15.34
N GLU A 113 -17.54 -7.56 -14.19
CA GLU A 113 -18.36 -6.37 -13.95
C GLU A 113 -17.53 -5.09 -14.03
N LEU A 114 -16.33 -5.09 -13.44
CA LEU A 114 -15.40 -3.96 -13.51
C LEU A 114 -14.93 -3.68 -14.94
N GLU A 115 -14.57 -4.73 -15.68
CA GLU A 115 -14.19 -4.62 -17.10
C GLU A 115 -15.34 -3.99 -17.92
N MET A 116 -16.57 -4.47 -17.75
CA MET A 116 -17.76 -3.92 -18.43
C MET A 116 -18.06 -2.46 -18.06
N MET A 117 -17.90 -2.08 -16.79
CA MET A 117 -18.12 -0.71 -16.35
C MET A 117 -17.09 0.26 -16.92
N LEU A 118 -15.83 -0.17 -17.04
CA LEU A 118 -14.76 0.64 -17.60
C LEU A 118 -14.89 0.81 -19.11
N ASP A 119 -15.26 -0.24 -19.84
CA ASP A 119 -15.57 -0.15 -21.27
C ASP A 119 -16.71 0.86 -21.52
N LEU A 120 -17.79 0.79 -20.72
CA LEU A 120 -18.91 1.71 -20.83
C LEU A 120 -18.53 3.16 -20.50
N ALA A 121 -17.68 3.37 -19.49
CA ALA A 121 -17.17 4.70 -19.14
C ALA A 121 -16.27 5.27 -20.25
N SER A 122 -15.48 4.43 -20.92
CA SER A 122 -14.61 4.82 -22.04
C SER A 122 -15.41 5.26 -23.26
N GLU A 123 -16.54 4.60 -23.56
CA GLU A 123 -17.42 4.97 -24.69
C GLU A 123 -18.17 6.30 -24.48
N LEU A 124 -18.41 6.72 -23.23
CA LEU A 124 -19.13 7.95 -22.90
C LEU A 124 -18.26 9.23 -22.98
N THR A 125 -16.94 9.09 -23.12
CA THR A 125 -16.00 10.22 -23.21
C THR A 125 -15.67 10.68 -24.64
N VAL A 126 -16.38 10.18 -25.66
CA VAL A 126 -16.21 10.57 -27.08
C VAL A 126 -17.22 11.63 -27.51
#